data_AF-A0A1J4UST8-F1
#
_entry.id   AF-A0A1J4UST8-F1
#
_cell.length_a   1.000
_cell.length_b   1.000
_cell.length_c   1.000
_cell.angle_alpha   90.00
_cell.angle_beta   90.00
_cell.angle_gamma   90.00
#
_symmetry.space_group_name_H-M   'P 1'
#
loop_
_entity.id
_entity.type
_entity.pdbx_description
1 polymer ?
#
loop_
_entity_poly.entity_id
_entity_poly.type
_entity_poly.pdbx_seq_one_letter_code
_entity_poly.pdbx_strand_id
1 'polypeptide(L)'
;MGILYATGVFNPDKFSAGKQCGGFDSLVCQDFKVNISGALVIVLNNGQGTRITSFTSSSGTDATCTPTSIAANGNTTCTINGFIANGGTTGTSFDQTNVLVSFTDSKSGISHNQTGFVKGKFE
;
A
#
# COMPACT_ATOMS: atom_id res chain seq x y z
N MET A 1 21.67 6.45 -27.13
CA MET A 1 20.24 6.38 -26.73
C MET A 1 20.18 5.74 -25.36
N GLY A 2 19.72 6.43 -24.31
CA GLY A 2 19.53 5.81 -22.99
C GLY A 2 19.71 6.72 -21.78
N ILE A 3 19.21 7.97 -21.80
CA ILE A 3 19.29 8.90 -20.65
C ILE A 3 18.14 8.67 -19.64
N LEU A 4 17.30 7.64 -19.82
CA LEU A 4 16.13 7.37 -18.96
C LEU A 4 16.41 6.55 -17.68
N TYR A 5 17.67 6.23 -17.36
CA TYR A 5 18.00 5.47 -16.13
C TYR A 5 18.23 6.35 -14.90
N ALA A 6 18.38 7.67 -15.06
CA ALA A 6 18.88 8.56 -13.99
C ALA A 6 17.80 9.36 -13.23
N THR A 7 16.52 9.23 -13.56
CA THR A 7 15.45 9.99 -12.86
C THR A 7 14.73 9.22 -11.76
N GLY A 8 15.12 7.99 -11.45
CA GLY A 8 14.54 7.23 -10.33
C GLY A 8 13.05 6.86 -10.48
N VAL A 9 12.44 7.14 -11.65
CA VAL A 9 11.01 6.86 -11.91
C VAL A 9 10.76 5.42 -12.38
N PHE A 10 11.78 4.75 -12.91
CA PHE A 10 11.68 3.35 -13.35
C PHE A 10 12.76 2.51 -12.69
N ASN A 11 12.40 1.80 -11.62
CA ASN A 11 13.17 0.68 -11.12
C ASN A 11 12.71 -0.58 -11.87
N PRO A 12 13.43 -1.05 -12.91
CA PRO A 12 13.02 -2.19 -13.73
C PRO A 12 12.92 -3.52 -12.95
N ASP A 13 13.56 -3.63 -11.77
CA ASP A 13 13.41 -4.78 -10.87
C ASP A 13 12.00 -4.90 -10.27
N LYS A 14 11.18 -3.83 -10.30
CA LYS A 14 9.76 -3.88 -9.91
C LYS A 14 8.85 -4.55 -10.96
N PHE A 15 9.32 -4.74 -12.20
CA PHE A 15 8.47 -5.20 -13.32
C PHE A 15 8.81 -6.61 -13.82
N SER A 16 9.98 -7.15 -13.47
CA SER A 16 10.37 -8.52 -13.81
C SER A 16 10.03 -9.47 -12.66
N ALA A 17 8.79 -9.97 -12.63
CA ALA A 17 8.28 -10.95 -11.64
C ALA A 17 8.37 -10.55 -10.15
N GLY A 18 8.68 -9.29 -9.87
CA GLY A 18 8.87 -8.69 -8.55
C GLY A 18 7.63 -7.93 -8.08
N LYS A 19 7.57 -7.73 -6.78
CA LYS A 19 6.52 -7.03 -6.01
C LYS A 19 5.81 -5.87 -6.76
N GLN A 20 4.48 -5.92 -6.81
CA GLN A 20 3.61 -4.88 -7.38
C GLN A 20 2.60 -4.40 -6.34
N CYS A 21 2.33 -3.10 -6.34
CA CYS A 21 1.32 -2.48 -5.51
C CYS A 21 0.76 -1.24 -6.22
N GLY A 22 -0.56 -1.07 -6.23
CA GLY A 22 -1.20 0.04 -6.96
C GLY A 22 -2.72 -0.04 -6.95
N GLY A 23 -3.37 0.70 -7.86
CA GLY A 23 -4.84 0.68 -8.02
C GLY A 23 -5.61 1.66 -7.13
N PHE A 24 -4.92 2.40 -6.27
CA PHE A 24 -5.52 3.50 -5.51
C PHE A 24 -5.63 4.76 -6.39
N ASP A 25 -6.75 5.47 -6.34
CA ASP A 25 -6.92 6.70 -7.13
C ASP A 25 -6.13 7.88 -6.56
N SER A 26 -6.07 7.95 -5.23
CA SER A 26 -5.66 9.15 -4.49
C SER A 26 -4.46 8.93 -3.57
N LEU A 27 -4.19 7.66 -3.28
CA LEU A 27 -3.03 7.23 -2.54
C LEU A 27 -2.04 6.64 -3.54
N VAL A 28 -0.75 6.81 -3.27
CA VAL A 28 0.30 6.18 -4.07
C VAL A 28 1.01 5.16 -3.20
N CYS A 29 1.01 3.90 -3.65
CA CYS A 29 1.77 2.87 -2.97
C CYS A 29 3.25 3.05 -3.25
N GLN A 30 4.03 3.34 -2.21
CA GLN A 30 5.47 3.57 -2.32
C GLN A 30 6.23 2.25 -2.18
N ASP A 31 5.87 1.49 -1.14
CA ASP A 31 6.51 0.24 -0.79
C ASP A 31 5.57 -0.67 -0.01
N PHE A 32 5.86 -1.96 0.01
CA PHE A 32 5.17 -2.92 0.87
C PHE A 32 6.01 -4.17 1.12
N LYS A 33 5.68 -4.87 2.21
CA LYS A 33 6.15 -6.22 2.51
C LYS A 33 5.02 -7.06 3.05
N VAL A 34 5.05 -8.35 2.77
CA VAL A 34 4.16 -9.32 3.42
C VAL A 34 5.00 -10.30 4.18
N ASN A 35 4.84 -10.34 5.50
CA ASN A 35 5.60 -11.24 6.35
C ASN A 35 5.12 -12.69 6.17
N ILE A 36 5.95 -13.67 6.51
CA ILE A 36 5.57 -15.10 6.55
C ILE A 36 4.32 -15.41 7.38
N SER A 37 3.97 -14.55 8.34
CA SER A 37 2.73 -14.66 9.13
C SER A 37 1.47 -14.21 8.39
N GLY A 38 1.60 -13.74 7.14
CA GLY A 38 0.49 -13.20 6.35
C GLY A 38 0.11 -11.76 6.71
N ALA A 39 0.93 -11.05 7.50
CA ALA A 39 0.74 -9.63 7.79
C ALA A 39 1.33 -8.76 6.68
N LEU A 40 0.55 -7.81 6.19
CA LEU A 40 0.97 -6.81 5.19
C LEU A 40 1.41 -5.53 5.90
N VAL A 41 2.60 -5.03 5.57
CA VAL A 41 3.03 -3.67 5.90
C VAL A 41 3.13 -2.90 4.59
N ILE A 42 2.33 -1.84 4.45
CA ILE A 42 2.25 -1.03 3.22
C ILE A 42 2.53 0.43 3.55
N VAL A 43 3.34 1.08 2.73
CA VAL A 43 3.66 2.50 2.81
C VAL A 43 2.89 3.24 1.73
N LEU A 44 1.97 4.10 2.17
CA LEU A 44 1.10 4.88 1.30
C LEU A 44 1.48 6.35 1.39
N ASN A 45 1.64 6.98 0.24
CA ASN A 45 1.81 8.42 0.12
C ASN A 45 0.47 9.08 -0.26
N ASN A 46 0.22 10.24 0.33
CA ASN A 46 -0.97 11.02 0.07
C ASN A 46 -0.84 11.91 -1.17
N GLY A 47 -1.37 11.44 -2.30
CA GLY A 47 -1.40 12.20 -3.55
C GLY A 47 -2.52 13.24 -3.64
N GLN A 48 -3.45 13.31 -2.68
CA GLN A 48 -4.65 14.18 -2.76
C GLN A 48 -4.37 15.67 -2.56
N GLY A 49 -3.19 16.03 -2.07
CA GLY A 49 -2.92 17.41 -1.68
C GLY A 49 -3.72 17.91 -0.46
N THR A 50 -4.49 17.05 0.22
CA THR A 50 -5.31 17.36 1.41
C THR A 50 -5.06 16.36 2.53
N ARG A 51 -5.26 16.73 3.80
CA ARG A 51 -4.90 15.84 4.94
C ARG A 51 -5.89 14.68 5.10
N ILE A 52 -5.38 13.47 5.26
CA ILE A 52 -6.16 12.23 5.43
C ILE A 52 -6.31 11.89 6.93
N THR A 53 -7.46 11.37 7.35
CA THR A 53 -7.69 10.84 8.70
C THR A 53 -8.36 9.46 8.64
N SER A 54 -7.71 8.45 9.24
CA SER A 54 -8.09 7.02 9.32
C SER A 54 -7.81 6.15 8.07
N PHE A 55 -7.55 4.87 8.32
CA PHE A 55 -7.26 3.82 7.34
C PHE A 55 -7.92 2.52 7.86
N THR A 56 -8.81 1.91 7.07
CA THR A 56 -9.38 0.58 7.38
C THR A 56 -9.22 -0.35 6.19
N SER A 57 -8.74 -1.58 6.44
CA SER A 57 -8.62 -2.65 5.45
C SER A 57 -9.87 -3.54 5.44
N SER A 58 -10.37 -3.88 4.25
CA SER A 58 -11.60 -4.69 4.09
C SER A 58 -11.40 -6.19 4.24
N SER A 59 -10.22 -6.67 4.63
CA SER A 59 -10.06 -8.07 5.02
C SER A 59 -10.79 -8.43 6.32
N GLY A 60 -11.59 -7.51 6.88
CA GLY A 60 -12.25 -7.67 8.18
C GLY A 60 -11.25 -7.66 9.34
N THR A 61 -10.05 -7.14 9.12
CA THR A 61 -8.93 -7.18 10.06
C THR A 61 -8.46 -5.77 10.38
N ASP A 62 -8.15 -5.53 11.66
CA ASP A 62 -7.73 -4.22 12.15
C ASP A 62 -6.44 -3.78 11.45
N ALA A 63 -6.54 -2.70 10.67
CA ALA A 63 -5.39 -2.02 10.09
C ALA A 63 -4.89 -0.97 11.07
N THR A 64 -3.63 -1.05 11.46
CA THR A 64 -2.98 -0.02 12.28
C THR A 64 -2.10 0.85 11.40
N CYS A 65 -2.44 2.13 11.25
CA CYS A 65 -1.69 3.05 10.41
C CYS A 65 -1.07 4.18 11.21
N THR A 66 0.22 4.43 10.98
CA THR A 66 0.99 5.46 11.68
C THR A 66 1.82 6.28 10.69
N PRO A 67 1.70 7.62 10.69
CA PRO A 67 0.69 8.39 11.42
C PRO A 67 -0.72 8.18 10.86
N THR A 68 -1.75 8.26 11.73
CA THR A 68 -3.18 8.18 11.33
C THR A 68 -3.63 9.40 10.54
N SER A 69 -2.81 10.45 10.55
CA SER A 69 -3.05 11.64 9.77
C SER A 69 -1.80 12.12 9.05
N ILE A 70 -1.96 12.30 7.74
CA ILE A 70 -0.88 12.65 6.82
C ILE A 70 -1.23 13.94 6.09
N ALA A 71 -0.28 14.88 6.04
CA ALA A 71 -0.40 16.09 5.25
C ALA A 71 -0.41 15.77 3.74
N ALA A 72 -0.63 16.79 2.92
CA ALA A 72 -0.40 16.72 1.48
C ALA A 72 0.99 16.15 1.17
N ASN A 73 1.08 15.14 0.31
CA ASN A 73 2.33 14.44 -0.04
C ASN A 73 3.05 13.77 1.14
N GLY A 74 2.38 13.62 2.30
CA GLY A 74 2.91 12.89 3.45
C GLY A 74 2.76 11.38 3.30
N ASN A 75 3.52 10.63 4.08
CA ASN A 75 3.50 9.17 4.08
C ASN A 75 2.85 8.62 5.35
N THR A 76 2.13 7.51 5.21
CA THR A 76 1.73 6.65 6.33
C THR A 76 2.25 5.24 6.12
N THR A 77 2.51 4.54 7.21
CA THR A 77 2.75 3.10 7.19
C THR A 77 1.57 2.40 7.83
N CYS A 78 0.95 1.50 7.07
CA CYS A 78 -0.19 0.71 7.50
C CYS A 78 0.23 -0.74 7.69
N THR A 79 -0.12 -1.32 8.84
CA THR A 79 0.04 -2.74 9.11
C THR A 79 -1.33 -3.39 9.15
N ILE A 80 -1.56 -4.37 8.29
CA ILE A 80 -2.78 -5.16 8.18
C ILE A 80 -2.42 -6.58 8.61
N ASN A 81 -2.83 -6.94 9.82
CA ASN A 81 -2.68 -8.31 10.30
C ASN A 81 -3.68 -9.21 9.57
N GLY A 82 -3.35 -10.50 9.37
CA GLY A 82 -4.27 -11.45 8.73
C GLY A 82 -4.64 -11.12 7.28
N PHE A 83 -3.83 -10.33 6.58
CA PHE A 83 -4.03 -9.99 5.18
C PHE A 83 -4.09 -11.25 4.29
N ILE A 84 -3.26 -12.25 4.58
CA ILE A 84 -3.34 -13.60 4.01
C ILE A 84 -3.51 -14.61 5.14
N ALA A 85 -4.61 -15.35 5.14
CA ALA A 85 -5.03 -16.20 6.27
C ALA A 85 -4.02 -17.30 6.65
N ASN A 86 -3.23 -17.80 5.70
CA ASN A 86 -2.34 -18.96 5.91
C ASN A 86 -0.85 -18.65 5.74
N GLY A 87 -0.45 -17.38 5.80
CA GLY A 87 0.95 -16.98 5.68
C GLY A 87 1.67 -17.66 4.50
N GLY A 88 2.99 -17.80 4.59
CA GLY A 88 3.76 -18.54 3.59
C GLY A 88 5.23 -18.66 3.96
N THR A 89 6.00 -19.36 3.14
CA THR A 89 7.46 -19.43 3.29
C THR A 89 8.15 -18.25 2.60
N THR A 90 9.19 -17.69 3.21
CA THR A 90 9.99 -16.60 2.61
C THR A 90 10.37 -16.93 1.17
N GLY A 91 10.17 -15.97 0.26
CA GLY A 91 10.41 -16.10 -1.18
C GLY A 91 9.28 -16.75 -1.98
N THR A 92 8.25 -17.28 -1.32
CA THR A 92 7.08 -17.86 -2.00
C THR A 92 6.20 -16.74 -2.54
N SER A 93 5.81 -16.82 -3.81
CA SER A 93 4.93 -15.82 -4.42
C SER A 93 3.49 -15.98 -3.93
N PHE A 94 2.80 -14.86 -3.79
CA PHE A 94 1.36 -14.82 -3.58
C PHE A 94 0.68 -14.05 -4.71
N ASP A 95 -0.55 -14.45 -5.04
CA ASP A 95 -1.34 -13.85 -6.10
C ASP A 95 -1.85 -12.46 -5.70
N GLN A 96 -2.29 -11.71 -6.72
CA GLN A 96 -2.84 -10.37 -6.51
C GLN A 96 -3.98 -10.40 -5.49
N THR A 97 -3.79 -9.68 -4.40
CA THR A 97 -4.77 -9.57 -3.30
C THR A 97 -5.16 -8.11 -3.13
N ASN A 98 -6.46 -7.86 -2.99
CA ASN A 98 -7.01 -6.51 -2.89
C ASN A 98 -6.78 -5.91 -1.50
N VAL A 99 -6.46 -4.63 -1.47
CA VAL A 99 -6.31 -3.83 -0.26
C VAL A 99 -7.33 -2.71 -0.33
N LEU A 100 -8.38 -2.76 0.50
CA LEU A 100 -9.23 -1.58 0.67
C LEU A 100 -8.58 -0.63 1.66
N VAL A 101 -8.70 0.66 1.39
CA VAL A 101 -8.31 1.72 2.29
C VAL A 101 -9.45 2.73 2.33
N SER A 102 -9.99 2.96 3.51
CA SER A 102 -10.91 4.08 3.76
C SER A 102 -10.18 5.25 4.38
N PHE A 103 -10.42 6.47 3.92
CA PHE A 103 -9.88 7.69 4.51
C PHE A 103 -10.87 8.85 4.45
N THR A 104 -10.76 9.80 5.37
CA THR A 104 -11.54 11.05 5.32
C THR A 104 -10.68 12.23 4.94
N ASP A 105 -11.14 13.04 3.99
CA ASP A 105 -10.48 14.31 3.65
C ASP A 105 -10.83 15.37 4.71
N SER A 106 -9.79 15.91 5.36
CA SER A 106 -9.89 16.99 6.36
C SER A 106 -10.57 18.28 5.87
N LYS A 107 -10.55 18.57 4.57
CA LYS A 107 -11.09 19.82 3.99
C LYS A 107 -12.57 19.71 3.69
N SER A 108 -13.01 18.60 3.13
CA SER A 108 -14.42 18.36 2.77
C SER A 108 -15.20 17.62 3.85
N GLY A 109 -14.50 16.93 4.76
CA GLY A 109 -15.10 16.01 5.72
C GLY A 109 -15.64 14.71 5.09
N ILE A 110 -15.39 14.48 3.79
CA ILE A 110 -15.94 13.34 3.05
C ILE A 110 -15.03 12.13 3.24
N SER A 111 -15.65 10.99 3.57
CA SER A 111 -14.98 9.69 3.60
C SER A 111 -14.96 9.05 2.22
N HIS A 112 -13.79 8.58 1.81
CA HIS A 112 -13.52 7.89 0.58
C HIS A 112 -13.10 6.45 0.88
N ASN A 113 -13.52 5.52 0.02
CA ASN A 113 -13.07 4.14 0.04
C ASN A 113 -12.32 3.87 -1.27
N GLN A 114 -11.11 3.33 -1.18
CA GLN A 114 -10.28 3.02 -2.34
C GLN A 114 -9.79 1.59 -2.29
N THR A 115 -9.90 0.91 -3.41
CA THR A 115 -9.42 -0.47 -3.55
C THR A 115 -8.15 -0.46 -4.36
N GLY A 116 -7.02 -0.73 -3.70
CA GLY A 116 -5.78 -1.07 -4.37
C GLY A 116 -5.54 -2.58 -4.40
N PHE A 117 -4.36 -2.96 -4.85
CA PHE A 117 -3.89 -4.33 -4.90
C PHE A 117 -2.42 -4.43 -4.51
N VAL A 118 -2.04 -5.60 -4.00
CA VAL A 118 -0.64 -6.01 -3.82
C VAL A 118 -0.43 -7.40 -4.40
N LYS A 119 0.75 -7.64 -4.99
CA LYS A 119 1.19 -8.94 -5.51
C LYS A 119 2.68 -9.04 -5.25
N GLY A 120 3.18 -10.16 -4.75
CA GLY A 120 4.60 -10.24 -4.43
C GLY A 120 5.02 -11.58 -3.87
N LYS A 121 6.04 -11.54 -3.01
CA LYS A 121 6.56 -12.71 -2.30
C LYS A 121 6.52 -12.46 -0.81
N PHE A 122 6.40 -13.52 -0.02
CA PHE A 122 6.57 -13.45 1.43
C PHE A 122 8.03 -13.13 1.78
N GLU A 123 8.22 -12.33 2.81
CA GLU A 123 9.52 -11.93 3.36
C GLU A 123 9.67 -12.36 4.81
#